data_AF-A0A9E4LGD2-F1
#
_entry.id   AF-A0A9E4LGD2-F1
#
_cell.length_a   1.000
_cell.length_b   1.000
_cell.length_c   1.000
_cell.angle_alpha   90.00
_cell.angle_beta   90.00
_cell.angle_gamma   90.00
#
_symmetry.space_group_name_H-M   'P 1'
#
loop_
_entity.id
_entity.type
_entity.pdbx_description
1 polymer ?
#
loop_
_entity_poly.entity_id
_entity_poly.type
_entity_poly.pdbx_seq_one_letter_code
_entity_poly.pdbx_strand_id
1 'polypeptide(L)'
;MEYATPAVTVTARRDGFHRCGVPHPASPVEYPAGHWSEEQLERLRAEPMLVVADTAARPAADVPADAFDRALAALRAAPAGEVREFLKHLSEDPKIRAKIGAAAGRRSRLIAAAAGLDPDNPDHFTRSGKPEVRALEAASGLTDVSAAERDAAWEDHRQATAAA
;
A
#
# COMPACT_ATOMS: atom_id res chain seq x y z
N MET A 1 -31.79 -13.14 -25.15
CA MET A 1 -30.61 -12.30 -24.85
C MET A 1 -30.21 -12.65 -23.44
N GLU A 2 -29.05 -13.29 -23.27
CA GLU A 2 -28.56 -13.72 -21.96
C GLU A 2 -27.98 -12.49 -21.26
N TYR A 3 -28.75 -11.88 -20.36
CA TYR A 3 -28.30 -10.72 -19.59
C TYR A 3 -27.45 -11.21 -18.43
N ALA A 4 -26.14 -11.36 -18.67
CA ALA A 4 -25.19 -11.64 -17.61
C ALA A 4 -25.13 -10.44 -16.65
N THR A 5 -25.65 -10.59 -15.43
CA THR A 5 -25.56 -9.55 -14.39
C THR A 5 -24.14 -9.47 -13.83
N PRO A 6 -23.62 -8.27 -13.49
CA PRO A 6 -22.24 -8.11 -13.03
C PRO A 6 -22.02 -8.71 -11.64
N ALA A 7 -20.77 -9.05 -11.33
CA ALA A 7 -20.35 -9.30 -9.95
C ALA A 7 -20.42 -7.97 -9.17
N VAL A 8 -20.83 -8.05 -7.91
CA VAL A 8 -21.05 -6.87 -7.07
C VAL A 8 -20.53 -7.07 -5.66
N THR A 9 -20.05 -6.00 -5.04
CA THR A 9 -19.73 -5.93 -3.61
C THR A 9 -20.85 -5.15 -2.93
N VAL A 10 -21.46 -5.75 -1.92
CA VAL A 10 -22.52 -5.13 -1.13
C VAL A 10 -22.04 -4.93 0.30
N THR A 11 -22.18 -3.71 0.81
CA THR A 11 -21.85 -3.33 2.18
C THR A 11 -23.07 -2.66 2.81
N ALA A 12 -23.50 -3.10 3.99
CA ALA A 12 -24.57 -2.40 4.71
C ALA A 12 -24.01 -1.27 5.57
N ARG A 13 -24.76 -0.16 5.67
CA ARG A 13 -24.43 0.92 6.61
C ARG A 13 -24.77 0.54 8.05
N ARG A 14 -25.75 -0.36 8.23
CA ARG A 14 -26.13 -0.94 9.51
C ARG A 14 -25.88 -2.43 9.45
N ASP A 15 -25.13 -2.93 10.43
CA ASP A 15 -24.83 -4.35 10.53
C ASP A 15 -26.11 -5.20 10.60
N GLY A 16 -26.15 -6.29 9.85
CA GLY A 16 -27.29 -7.20 9.76
C GLY A 16 -28.53 -6.60 9.06
N PHE A 17 -28.39 -5.63 8.17
CA PHE A 17 -29.52 -5.10 7.40
C PHE A 17 -30.03 -6.13 6.38
N HIS A 18 -31.32 -6.44 6.38
CA HIS A 18 -31.88 -7.50 5.54
C HIS A 18 -32.49 -6.94 4.25
N ARG A 19 -32.06 -7.45 3.10
CA ARG A 19 -32.67 -7.16 1.79
C ARG A 19 -32.51 -8.35 0.84
N CYS A 20 -33.42 -8.48 -0.12
CA CYS A 20 -33.43 -9.57 -1.10
C CYS A 20 -33.30 -10.99 -0.48
N GLY A 21 -33.79 -11.18 0.75
CA GLY A 21 -33.75 -12.46 1.47
C GLY A 21 -32.44 -12.77 2.19
N VAL A 22 -31.46 -11.85 2.19
CA VAL A 22 -30.13 -12.06 2.79
C VAL A 22 -29.81 -10.95 3.81
N PRO A 23 -29.23 -11.28 4.97
CA PRO A 23 -28.63 -10.28 5.85
C PRO A 23 -27.32 -9.75 5.27
N HIS A 24 -27.22 -8.43 5.12
CA HIS A 24 -26.00 -7.74 4.73
C HIS A 24 -25.28 -7.19 5.97
N PRO A 25 -24.03 -7.61 6.23
CA PRO A 25 -23.22 -7.08 7.32
C PRO A 25 -22.62 -5.71 6.98
N ALA A 26 -22.07 -5.04 7.99
CA ALA A 26 -21.32 -3.80 7.80
C ALA A 26 -19.94 -4.02 7.14
N SER A 27 -19.49 -5.27 7.06
CA SER A 27 -18.33 -5.67 6.26
C SER A 27 -18.69 -5.85 4.78
N PRO A 28 -17.84 -5.47 3.82
CA PRO A 28 -18.07 -5.73 2.41
C PRO A 28 -18.21 -7.23 2.10
N VAL A 29 -19.24 -7.61 1.35
CA VAL A 29 -19.47 -8.99 0.88
C VAL A 29 -19.53 -9.01 -0.65
N GLU A 30 -18.73 -9.87 -1.26
CA GLU A 30 -18.69 -10.04 -2.72
C GLU A 30 -19.65 -11.12 -3.19
N TYR A 31 -20.40 -10.82 -4.26
CA TYR A 31 -21.32 -11.72 -4.93
C TYR A 31 -20.89 -11.89 -6.40
N PRO A 32 -20.80 -13.13 -6.91
CA PRO A 32 -20.39 -13.37 -8.28
C PRO A 32 -21.43 -12.87 -9.30
N ALA A 33 -20.99 -12.69 -10.54
CA ALA A 33 -21.86 -12.39 -11.67
C ALA A 33 -22.97 -13.45 -11.80
N GLY A 34 -24.19 -13.02 -12.11
CA GLY A 34 -25.35 -13.91 -12.16
C GLY A 34 -25.95 -14.30 -10.81
N HIS A 35 -25.34 -13.92 -9.66
CA HIS A 35 -25.90 -14.25 -8.34
C HIS A 35 -27.23 -13.53 -8.07
N TRP A 36 -27.33 -12.28 -8.52
CA TRP A 36 -28.53 -11.47 -8.40
C TRP A 36 -29.18 -11.30 -9.77
N SER A 37 -30.51 -11.37 -9.84
CA SER A 37 -31.27 -10.89 -10.99
C SER A 37 -31.15 -9.37 -11.13
N GLU A 38 -31.41 -8.86 -12.34
CA GLU A 38 -31.40 -7.42 -12.62
C GLU A 38 -32.33 -6.65 -11.68
N GLU A 39 -33.57 -7.13 -11.49
CA GLU A 39 -34.53 -6.55 -10.56
C GLU A 39 -34.04 -6.55 -9.11
N GLN A 40 -33.29 -7.57 -8.69
CA GLN A 40 -32.71 -7.62 -7.34
C GLN A 40 -31.56 -6.62 -7.22
N LEU A 41 -30.71 -6.46 -8.24
CA LEU A 41 -29.65 -5.46 -8.25
C LEU A 41 -30.21 -4.04 -8.20
N GLU A 42 -31.28 -3.76 -8.95
CA GLU A 42 -31.97 -2.47 -8.90
C GLU A 42 -32.50 -2.18 -7.49
N ARG A 43 -33.12 -3.17 -6.83
CA ARG A 43 -33.60 -3.02 -5.45
C ARG A 43 -32.47 -2.82 -4.44
N LEU A 44 -31.34 -3.49 -4.63
CA LEU A 44 -30.16 -3.32 -3.76
C LEU A 44 -29.51 -1.95 -3.95
N ARG A 45 -29.41 -1.45 -5.19
CA ARG A 45 -28.86 -0.12 -5.52
C ARG A 45 -29.78 1.03 -5.11
N ALA A 46 -31.10 0.82 -5.14
CA ALA A 46 -32.08 1.81 -4.73
C ALA A 46 -32.20 1.95 -3.20
N GLU A 47 -31.64 1.03 -2.42
CA GLU A 47 -31.74 1.03 -0.96
C GLU A 47 -30.69 1.96 -0.32
N PRO A 48 -31.10 3.06 0.36
CA PRO A 48 -30.16 4.02 0.93
C PRO A 48 -29.23 3.45 2.01
N MET A 49 -29.65 2.36 2.65
CA MET A 49 -28.89 1.68 3.71
C MET A 49 -27.84 0.69 3.18
N LEU A 50 -27.80 0.45 1.87
CA LEU A 50 -26.82 -0.41 1.22
C LEU A 50 -25.92 0.41 0.31
N VAL A 51 -24.65 0.01 0.25
CA VAL A 51 -23.69 0.49 -0.74
C VAL A 51 -23.39 -0.69 -1.64
N VAL A 52 -23.79 -0.58 -2.91
CA VAL A 52 -23.53 -1.60 -3.93
C VAL A 52 -22.52 -1.02 -4.91
N ALA A 53 -21.38 -1.68 -5.04
CA ALA A 53 -20.37 -1.36 -6.04
C ALA A 53 -20.30 -2.50 -7.05
N ASP A 54 -20.30 -2.16 -8.34
CA ASP A 54 -20.05 -3.15 -9.38
C ASP A 54 -18.59 -3.56 -9.28
N THR A 55 -18.38 -4.80 -8.87
CA THR A 55 -17.10 -5.49 -8.94
C THR A 55 -16.98 -6.05 -10.36
N ALA A 56 -17.25 -5.21 -11.38
CA ALA A 56 -16.71 -5.44 -12.71
C ALA A 56 -15.25 -5.77 -12.45
N ALA A 57 -14.85 -7.01 -12.78
CA ALA A 57 -13.60 -7.59 -12.35
C ALA A 57 -12.58 -6.47 -12.35
N ARG A 58 -12.12 -6.02 -11.16
CA ARG A 58 -10.83 -5.36 -11.12
C ARG A 58 -10.01 -6.37 -11.88
N PRO A 59 -9.53 -6.07 -13.11
CA PRO A 59 -8.75 -7.06 -13.82
C PRO A 59 -7.73 -7.47 -12.78
N ALA A 60 -7.72 -8.76 -12.40
CA ALA A 60 -6.66 -9.29 -11.56
C ALA A 60 -5.43 -8.70 -12.18
N ALA A 61 -4.78 -7.78 -11.46
CA ALA A 61 -4.05 -6.75 -12.14
C ALA A 61 -2.86 -7.42 -12.81
N ASP A 62 -3.04 -7.83 -14.07
CA ASP A 62 -2.02 -8.01 -15.08
C ASP A 62 -1.55 -6.59 -15.36
N VAL A 63 -0.99 -5.98 -14.31
CA VAL A 63 -0.02 -4.93 -14.45
C VAL A 63 1.09 -5.66 -15.18
N PRO A 64 1.36 -5.29 -16.45
CA PRO A 64 2.49 -5.85 -17.15
C PRO A 64 3.71 -5.78 -16.23
N ALA A 65 4.54 -6.83 -16.20
CA ALA A 65 5.70 -6.85 -15.33
C ALA A 65 6.58 -5.60 -15.50
N ASP A 66 6.52 -4.96 -16.67
CA ASP A 66 7.23 -3.75 -17.04
C ASP A 66 6.40 -2.45 -16.93
N ALA A 67 5.21 -2.47 -16.35
CA ALA A 67 4.37 -1.27 -16.23
C ALA A 67 5.07 -0.16 -15.43
N PHE A 68 5.82 -0.56 -14.39
CA PHE A 68 6.63 0.38 -13.61
C PHE A 68 7.75 0.98 -14.46
N ASP A 69 8.46 0.16 -15.23
CA ASP A 69 9.54 0.61 -16.11
C ASP A 69 9.02 1.54 -17.22
N ARG A 70 7.85 1.23 -17.79
CA ARG A 70 7.16 2.10 -18.76
C ARG A 70 6.72 3.41 -18.15
N ALA A 71 6.17 3.39 -16.95
CA ALA A 71 5.79 4.60 -16.23
C ALA A 71 7.02 5.46 -15.91
N LEU A 72 8.14 4.84 -15.50
CA LEU A 72 9.40 5.53 -15.25
C LEU A 72 10.02 6.10 -16.52
N ALA A 73 9.98 5.37 -17.63
CA ALA A 73 10.45 5.83 -18.94
C ALA A 73 9.59 7.00 -19.45
N ALA A 74 8.28 6.92 -19.32
CA ALA A 74 7.36 8.01 -19.69
C ALA A 74 7.61 9.27 -18.84
N LEU A 75 7.81 9.11 -17.53
CA LEU A 75 8.15 10.21 -16.63
C LEU A 75 9.47 10.89 -17.01
N ARG A 76 10.46 10.12 -17.47
CA ARG A 76 11.76 10.64 -17.94
C ARG A 76 11.67 11.31 -19.31
N ALA A 77 10.80 10.81 -20.19
CA ALA A 77 10.59 11.35 -21.53
C ALA A 77 9.68 12.59 -21.55
N ALA A 78 8.85 12.75 -20.52
CA ALA A 78 7.97 13.91 -20.39
C ALA A 78 8.79 15.21 -20.21
N PRO A 79 8.34 16.34 -20.80
CA PRO A 79 9.04 17.60 -20.67
C PRO A 79 9.10 18.00 -19.19
N ALA A 80 10.31 18.37 -18.75
CA ALA A 80 10.60 18.62 -17.35
C ALA A 80 9.66 19.64 -16.67
N GLY A 81 9.01 20.53 -17.43
CA GLY A 81 8.03 21.49 -16.91
C GLY A 81 6.76 20.84 -16.36
N GLU A 82 6.16 19.91 -17.09
CA GLU A 82 4.88 19.28 -16.73
C GLU A 82 5.03 18.30 -15.58
N VAL A 83 6.11 17.51 -15.61
CA VAL A 83 6.48 16.61 -14.52
C VAL A 83 6.83 17.39 -13.26
N ARG A 84 7.54 18.51 -13.39
CA ARG A 84 7.90 19.37 -12.24
C ARG A 84 6.67 20.03 -11.63
N GLU A 85 5.70 20.46 -12.43
CA GLU A 85 4.45 21.04 -11.94
C GLU A 85 3.60 20.00 -11.22
N PHE A 86 3.49 18.80 -11.78
CA PHE A 86 2.79 17.68 -11.15
C PHE A 86 3.47 17.22 -9.85
N LEU A 87 4.80 17.07 -9.85
CA LEU A 87 5.58 16.76 -8.64
C LEU A 87 5.48 17.87 -7.59
N LYS A 88 5.42 19.14 -8.02
CA LYS A 88 5.20 20.26 -7.10
C LYS A 88 3.85 20.12 -6.41
N HIS A 89 2.78 19.85 -7.15
CA HIS A 89 1.45 19.66 -6.57
C HIS A 89 1.38 18.44 -5.62
N LEU A 90 1.98 17.31 -6.00
CA LEU A 90 2.10 16.14 -5.11
C LEU A 90 2.94 16.44 -3.87
N SER A 91 3.99 17.24 -4.02
CA SER A 91 4.82 17.68 -2.90
C SER A 91 4.10 18.69 -2.02
N GLU A 92 3.02 19.34 -2.47
CA GLU A 92 2.22 20.29 -1.70
C GLU A 92 1.04 19.62 -0.97
N ASP A 93 0.65 18.40 -1.35
CA ASP A 93 -0.37 17.63 -0.64
C ASP A 93 0.09 17.32 0.81
N PRO A 94 -0.68 17.75 1.84
CA PRO A 94 -0.29 17.55 3.24
C PRO A 94 -0.11 16.09 3.65
N LYS A 95 -0.88 15.17 3.07
CA LYS A 95 -0.79 13.73 3.37
C LYS A 95 0.44 13.11 2.74
N ILE A 96 0.77 13.53 1.51
CA ILE A 96 1.99 13.07 0.82
C ILE A 96 3.23 13.61 1.55
N ARG A 97 3.24 14.90 1.93
CA ARG A 97 4.31 15.48 2.77
C ARG A 97 4.50 14.73 4.08
N ALA A 98 3.40 14.46 4.80
CA ALA A 98 3.46 13.74 6.06
C ALA A 98 4.03 12.32 5.89
N LYS A 99 3.63 11.61 4.84
CA LYS A 99 4.16 10.27 4.55
C LYS A 99 5.62 10.29 4.14
N ILE A 100 6.05 11.22 3.27
CA ILE A 100 7.45 11.35 2.85
C ILE A 100 8.33 11.75 4.05
N GLY A 101 7.89 12.72 4.86
CA GLY A 101 8.60 13.14 6.06
C GLY A 101 8.70 12.03 7.10
N ALA A 102 7.62 11.27 7.31
CA ALA A 102 7.62 10.12 8.20
C ALA A 102 8.56 9.01 7.69
N ALA A 103 8.51 8.67 6.40
CA ALA A 103 9.37 7.66 5.80
C ALA A 103 10.85 8.07 5.81
N ALA A 104 11.16 9.31 5.44
CA ALA A 104 12.52 9.85 5.46
C ALA A 104 13.08 9.93 6.89
N GLY A 105 12.27 10.39 7.85
CA GLY A 105 12.63 10.42 9.27
C GLY A 105 12.82 9.02 9.86
N ARG A 106 11.98 8.06 9.47
CA ARG A 106 12.11 6.65 9.87
C ARG A 106 13.40 6.03 9.32
N ARG A 107 13.67 6.20 8.01
CA ARG A 107 14.89 5.72 7.35
C ARG A 107 16.15 6.36 7.97
N SER A 108 16.13 7.66 8.25
CA SER A 108 17.25 8.35 8.90
C SER A 108 17.55 7.79 10.30
N ARG A 109 16.52 7.50 11.10
CA ARG A 109 16.69 6.86 12.42
C ARG A 109 17.28 5.46 12.30
N LEU A 110 16.87 4.67 11.31
CA LEU A 110 17.43 3.34 11.06
C LEU A 110 18.91 3.41 10.66
N ILE A 111 19.29 4.35 9.78
CA ILE A 111 20.69 4.54 9.38
C ILE A 111 21.55 4.97 10.58
N ALA A 112 21.07 5.93 11.38
CA ALA A 112 21.77 6.40 12.58
C ALA A 112 21.89 5.30 13.64
N ALA A 113 20.82 4.51 13.84
CA ALA A 113 20.83 3.38 14.75
C ALA A 113 21.82 2.31 14.29
N ALA A 114 21.85 1.96 13.01
CA ALA A 114 22.79 0.99 12.46
C ALA A 114 24.25 1.44 12.63
N ALA A 115 24.54 2.73 12.49
CA ALA A 115 25.87 3.30 12.73
C ALA A 115 26.28 3.27 14.22
N GLY A 116 25.32 3.27 15.13
CA GLY A 116 25.54 3.24 16.59
C GLY A 116 25.57 1.84 17.20
N LEU A 117 25.37 0.78 16.41
CA LEU A 117 25.46 -0.60 16.89
C LEU A 117 26.93 -0.97 17.14
N ASP A 118 27.18 -1.60 18.28
CA ASP A 118 28.50 -2.15 18.62
C ASP A 118 28.84 -3.35 17.71
N PRO A 119 29.90 -3.26 16.87
CA PRO A 119 30.28 -4.33 15.95
C PRO A 119 30.87 -5.57 16.63
N ASP A 120 31.35 -5.44 17.87
CA ASP A 120 31.90 -6.55 18.64
C ASP A 120 30.82 -7.31 19.43
N ASN A 121 29.59 -6.79 19.46
CA ASN A 121 28.45 -7.47 20.08
C ASN A 121 27.79 -8.47 19.10
N PRO A 122 27.88 -9.79 19.35
CA PRO A 122 27.28 -10.81 18.48
C PRO A 122 25.74 -10.77 18.46
N ASP A 123 25.09 -10.12 19.42
CA ASP A 123 23.63 -9.96 19.45
C ASP A 123 23.14 -8.78 18.59
N HIS A 124 24.05 -7.89 18.17
CA HIS A 124 23.72 -6.75 17.31
C HIS A 124 23.75 -7.09 15.82
N PHE A 125 24.48 -8.14 15.43
CA PHE A 125 24.68 -8.50 14.04
C PHE A 125 24.38 -9.98 13.79
N THR A 126 23.64 -10.21 12.72
CA THR A 126 23.41 -11.54 12.15
C THR A 126 24.75 -12.17 11.74
N ARG A 127 24.78 -13.51 11.57
CA ARG A 127 25.94 -14.22 10.99
C ARG A 127 26.35 -13.72 9.60
N SER A 128 25.47 -13.02 8.90
CA SER A 128 25.72 -12.42 7.59
C SER A 128 26.32 -11.02 7.67
N GLY A 129 26.66 -10.52 8.87
CA GLY A 129 27.24 -9.20 9.08
C GLY A 129 26.25 -8.04 8.89
N LYS A 130 24.95 -8.33 8.83
CA LYS A 130 23.88 -7.33 8.81
C LYS A 130 23.35 -7.08 10.23
N PRO A 131 22.90 -5.86 10.56
CA PRO A 131 22.21 -5.59 11.83
C PRO A 131 21.08 -6.58 12.10
N GLU A 132 20.94 -7.04 13.33
CA GLU A 132 19.74 -7.78 13.76
C GLU A 132 18.53 -6.83 13.84
N VAL A 133 17.36 -7.31 13.44
CA VAL A 133 16.13 -6.47 13.43
C VAL A 133 15.81 -5.97 14.83
N ARG A 134 15.92 -6.86 15.83
CA ARG A 134 15.65 -6.50 17.23
C ARG A 134 16.64 -5.49 17.78
N ALA A 135 17.92 -5.60 17.43
CA ALA A 135 18.94 -4.64 17.84
C ALA A 135 18.69 -3.28 17.18
N LEU A 136 18.28 -3.28 15.91
CA LEU A 136 17.96 -2.06 15.19
C LEU A 136 16.68 -1.38 15.72
N GLU A 137 15.66 -2.15 16.09
CA GLU A 137 14.46 -1.65 16.78
C GLU A 137 14.79 -0.99 18.11
N ALA A 138 15.58 -1.68 18.94
CA ALA A 138 16.04 -1.16 20.24
C ALA A 138 16.84 0.14 20.09
N ALA A 139 17.74 0.21 19.11
CA ALA A 139 18.59 1.38 18.87
C ALA A 139 17.86 2.54 18.18
N SER A 140 16.87 2.26 17.31
CA SER A 140 16.11 3.29 16.57
C SER A 140 14.86 3.79 17.29
N GLY A 141 14.41 3.09 18.34
CA GLY A 141 13.16 3.37 19.06
C GLY A 141 11.91 3.06 18.23
N LEU A 142 12.03 2.19 17.22
CA LEU A 142 10.94 1.72 16.37
C LEU A 142 10.54 0.29 16.79
N THR A 143 9.27 -0.07 16.62
CA THR A 143 8.72 -1.36 17.13
C THR A 143 8.25 -2.32 16.03
N ASP A 144 8.38 -1.92 14.77
CA ASP A 144 7.81 -2.59 13.61
C ASP A 144 8.73 -2.51 12.39
N VAL A 145 10.04 -2.71 12.60
CA VAL A 145 11.04 -2.62 11.53
C VAL A 145 11.04 -3.91 10.72
N SER A 146 10.72 -3.81 9.44
CA SER A 146 10.79 -4.97 8.56
C SER A 146 12.24 -5.30 8.16
N ALA A 147 12.48 -6.57 7.82
CA ALA A 147 13.78 -7.02 7.30
C ALA A 147 14.23 -6.26 6.05
N ALA A 148 13.27 -5.86 5.19
CA ALA A 148 13.53 -5.07 3.99
C ALA A 148 13.95 -3.63 4.32
N GLU A 149 13.29 -2.98 5.28
CA GLU A 149 13.66 -1.63 5.72
C GLU A 149 15.03 -1.60 6.39
N ARG A 150 15.31 -2.58 7.24
CA ARG A 150 16.63 -2.78 7.84
C ARG A 150 17.71 -2.95 6.75
N ASP A 151 17.47 -3.81 5.76
CA ASP A 151 18.44 -4.07 4.68
C ASP A 151 18.72 -2.83 3.84
N ALA A 152 17.68 -2.06 3.49
CA ALA A 152 17.84 -0.82 2.75
C ALA A 152 18.65 0.21 3.54
N ALA A 153 18.32 0.41 4.83
CA ALA A 153 19.06 1.34 5.69
C ALA A 153 20.52 0.91 5.91
N TRP A 154 20.79 -0.39 6.01
CA TRP A 154 22.15 -0.92 6.12
C TRP A 154 22.96 -0.71 4.83
N GLU A 155 22.35 -0.95 3.67
CA GLU A 155 22.98 -0.67 2.38
C GLU A 155 23.37 0.81 2.26
N ASP A 156 22.46 1.71 2.63
CA ASP A 156 22.73 3.15 2.61
C ASP A 156 23.88 3.54 3.54
N HIS A 157 23.91 2.97 4.76
CA HIS A 157 25.01 3.19 5.70
C HIS A 157 26.34 2.74 5.09
N ARG A 158 26.37 1.53 4.50
CA ARG A 158 27.58 1.01 3.84
C ARG A 158 28.03 1.88 2.68
N GLN A 159 27.10 2.35 1.85
CA GLN A 159 27.41 3.26 0.76
C GLN A 159 27.94 4.60 1.26
N ALA A 160 27.37 5.15 2.34
CA ALA A 160 27.85 6.37 2.97
C ALA A 160 29.26 6.21 3.57
N THR A 161 29.55 5.06 4.21
CA THR A 161 30.90 4.77 4.72
C THR A 161 31.93 4.47 3.64
N ALA A 162 31.50 3.94 2.48
CA ALA A 162 32.39 3.66 1.35
C ALA A 162 32.71 4.91 0.50
N ALA A 163 31.88 5.95 0.59
CA ALA A 163 32.04 7.20 -0.14
C ALA A 163 32.80 8.30 0.65
N ALA A 164 33.14 8.03 1.91
CA ALA A 164 33.89 8.92 2.82
C ALA A 164 35.37 8.53 2.88
#